data_AF-W1YIQ9-F1
#
_entry.id   AF-W1YIQ9-F1
#
_cell.length_a   1.000
_cell.length_b   1.000
_cell.length_c   1.000
_cell.angle_alpha   90.00
_cell.angle_beta   90.00
_cell.angle_gamma   90.00
#
_symmetry.space_group_name_H-M   'P 1'
#
loop_
_entity.id
_entity.type
_entity.pdbx_description
1 polymer ?
#
loop_
_entity_poly.entity_id
_entity_poly.type
_entity_poly.pdbx_seq_one_letter_code
_entity_poly.pdbx_strand_id
1 'polypeptide(L)' 'TAITLASLYQQYACVQALIDAGADINKQDHTCLNPFLISCLNDDLTLLRIILPAKPDLNCVTRFGGVGL' A
#
# COMPACT_ATOMS: atom_id res chain seq x y z
N THR A 1 2.79 9.09 1.97
CA THR A 1 1.53 9.82 1.76
C THR A 1 0.56 9.48 2.88
N ALA A 2 -0.63 10.09 2.96
CA ALA A 2 -1.61 9.74 3.99
C ALA A 2 -1.95 8.23 3.97
N ILE A 3 -2.12 7.66 2.78
CA ILE A 3 -2.43 6.23 2.62
C ILE A 3 -1.26 5.33 3.05
N THR A 4 0.00 5.70 2.78
CA THR A 4 1.15 4.89 3.24
C THR A 4 1.29 4.88 4.76
N LEU A 5 1.03 6.01 5.43
CA LEU A 5 1.01 6.06 6.91
C LEU A 5 -0.14 5.22 7.48
N ALA A 6 -1.35 5.34 6.90
CA ALA A 6 -2.48 4.52 7.32
C ALA A 6 -2.20 3.02 7.15
N SER A 7 -1.58 2.62 6.04
CA SER A 7 -1.12 1.25 5.79
C SER A 7 -0.08 0.79 6.82
N LEU A 8 0.94 1.61 7.08
CA LEU A 8 2.03 1.28 8.01
C LEU A 8 1.52 1.04 9.44
N TYR A 9 0.51 1.81 9.87
CA TYR A 9 -0.07 1.73 11.20
C TYR A 9 -1.37 0.90 11.26
N GLN A 10 -1.63 0.06 10.25
CA GLN A 10 -2.77 -0.86 10.20
C GLN A 10 -4.14 -0.17 10.40
N GLN A 11 -4.27 1.08 9.95
CA GLN A 11 -5.50 1.86 10.01
C GLN A 11 -6.41 1.49 8.84
N TYR A 12 -6.90 0.25 8.82
CA TYR A 12 -7.63 -0.34 7.69
C TYR A 12 -8.84 0.50 7.23
N ALA A 13 -9.62 1.03 8.18
CA ALA A 13 -10.76 1.89 7.86
C ALA A 13 -10.32 3.20 7.17
N CYS A 14 -9.18 3.78 7.59
CA CYS A 14 -8.61 4.95 6.93
C CYS A 14 -8.05 4.61 5.54
N VAL A 15 -7.43 3.43 5.37
CA VAL A 15 -6.98 2.97 4.05
C VAL A 15 -8.17 2.88 3.09
N GLN A 16 -9.26 2.23 3.50
CA GLN A 16 -10.48 2.13 2.68
C GLN A 16 -11.03 3.51 2.34
N ALA A 17 -11.20 4.39 3.33
CA ALA A 17 -11.71 5.74 3.10
C ALA A 17 -10.84 6.58 2.14
N LEU A 18 -9.51 6.39 2.18
CA LEU A 18 -8.59 7.08 1.27
C LEU A 18 -8.67 6.51 -0.15
N ILE A 19 -8.82 5.19 -0.30
CA ILE A 19 -9.07 4.56 -1.61
C ILE A 19 -10.37 5.09 -2.21
N ASP A 20 -11.45 5.13 -1.42
CA ASP A 20 -12.76 5.62 -1.85
C ASP A 20 -12.72 7.11 -2.24
N ALA A 21 -11.84 7.89 -1.59
CA ALA A 21 -11.58 9.29 -1.92
C ALA A 21 -10.67 9.50 -3.15
N GLY A 22 -10.22 8.42 -3.81
CA GLY A 22 -9.38 8.49 -5.01
C GLY A 22 -7.90 8.73 -4.73
N ALA A 23 -7.40 8.37 -3.55
CA ALA A 23 -5.97 8.42 -3.27
C ALA A 23 -5.18 7.56 -4.28
N ASP A 24 -4.07 8.11 -4.77
CA ASP A 24 -3.15 7.37 -5.64
C ASP A 24 -2.46 6.25 -4.83
N ILE A 25 -2.88 5.02 -5.06
CA ILE A 25 -2.39 3.82 -4.38
C ILE A 25 -0.99 3.41 -4.81
N ASN A 26 -0.54 3.85 -5.99
CA ASN A 26 0.78 3.50 -6.52
C ASN A 26 1.85 4.49 -6.09
N LYS A 27 1.46 5.67 -5.59
CA LYS A 27 2.38 6.70 -5.12
C LYS A 27 3.26 6.17 -3.99
N GLN A 28 4.54 6.00 -4.29
CA GLN A 28 5.54 5.65 -3.30
C GLN A 28 5.94 6.87 -2.47
N ASP A 29 6.20 6.66 -1.19
CA ASP A 29 6.82 7.66 -0.34
C ASP A 29 8.33 7.78 -0.57
N HIS A 30 8.99 8.63 0.22
CA HIS A 30 10.43 8.87 0.12
C HIS A 30 11.29 7.64 0.45
N THR A 31 10.70 6.57 0.99
CA THR A 31 11.38 5.28 1.22
C THR A 31 11.07 4.25 0.14
N CYS A 32 10.43 4.67 -0.95
CA CYS A 32 9.94 3.81 -2.03
C CYS A 32 8.89 2.79 -1.56
N LEU A 33 8.07 3.14 -0.57
CA LEU A 33 6.97 2.28 -0.11
C LEU A 33 5.61 2.83 -0.55
N ASN A 34 4.74 1.92 -0.98
CA ASN A 34 3.32 2.15 -1.22
C ASN A 34 2.50 1.12 -0.39
N PRO A 35 1.16 1.22 -0.32
CA PRO A 35 0.32 0.29 0.43
C PRO A 35 0.52 -1.19 0.06
N PHE A 36 0.76 -1.49 -1.22
CA PHE A 36 1.04 -2.85 -1.68
C PHE A 36 2.32 -3.41 -1.10
N LEU A 37 3.43 -2.71 -1.25
CA LEU A 37 4.72 -3.12 -0.69
C LEU A 37 4.66 -3.24 0.83
N ILE A 38 3.97 -2.34 1.53
CA ILE A 38 3.77 -2.42 2.98
C ILE A 38 3.03 -3.70 3.37
N SER A 39 1.97 -4.06 2.63
CA SER A 39 1.21 -5.28 2.90
C SER A 39 2.07 -6.54 2.78
N CYS A 40 2.89 -6.63 1.73
CA CYS A 40 3.75 -7.80 1.51
C CYS A 40 4.90 -7.88 2.53
N LEU A 41 5.54 -6.74 2.84
CA LEU A 41 6.66 -6.69 3.79
C LEU A 41 6.25 -7.08 5.21
N ASN A 42 4.99 -6.85 5.57
CA ASN A 42 4.46 -7.09 6.91
C ASN A 42 3.62 -8.37 7.04
N ASP A 43 3.50 -9.18 5.97
CA ASP A 43 2.57 -10.32 5.89
C ASP A 43 1.12 -9.92 6.24
N ASP A 44 0.72 -8.71 5.87
CA ASP A 44 -0.57 -8.13 6.20
C ASP A 44 -1.61 -8.45 5.12
N LEU A 45 -2.17 -9.66 5.21
CA LEU A 45 -3.23 -10.12 4.32
C LEU A 45 -4.51 -9.27 4.40
N THR A 46 -4.74 -8.59 5.53
CA THR A 46 -5.92 -7.73 5.69
C THR A 46 -5.78 -6.49 4.82
N LEU A 47 -4.65 -5.79 4.94
CA LEU A 47 -4.32 -4.67 4.08
C LEU A 47 -4.29 -5.09 2.61
N LEU A 48 -3.67 -6.22 2.28
CA LEU A 48 -3.62 -6.73 0.91
C LEU A 48 -5.02 -6.92 0.30
N ARG A 49 -5.96 -7.49 1.07
CA ARG A 49 -7.36 -7.67 0.64
C ARG A 49 -8.11 -6.35 0.43
N ILE A 50 -7.79 -5.31 1.19
CA ILE A 50 -8.38 -3.98 1.06
C ILE A 50 -7.88 -3.28 -0.20
N ILE A 51 -6.58 -3.38 -0.50
CA ILE A 51 -5.96 -2.64 -1.62
C ILE A 51 -6.13 -3.33 -2.98
N LEU A 52 -6.17 -4.67 -3.03
CA LEU A 52 -6.23 -5.41 -4.30
C LEU A 52 -7.41 -5.01 -5.22
N PRO A 53 -8.64 -4.77 -4.72
CA PRO A 53 -9.74 -4.27 -5.53
C PRO A 53 -9.44 -2.95 -6.25
N ALA A 54 -8.55 -2.11 -5.71
CA ALA A 54 -8.12 -0.85 -6.31
C ALA A 54 -7.06 -1.04 -7.42
N LYS A 55 -6.71 -2.29 -7.76
CA LYS A 55 -5.76 -2.67 -8.82
C LYS A 55 -4.40 -1.95 -8.70
N PRO A 56 -3.68 -2.10 -7.57
CA PRO A 56 -2.35 -1.53 -7.44
C PRO A 56 -1.40 -2.14 -8.48
N ASP A 57 -0.38 -1.38 -8.88
CA ASP A 57 0.70 -1.89 -9.71
C ASP A 57 1.58 -2.84 -8.89
N LEU A 58 1.50 -4.12 -9.24
CA LEU A 58 2.23 -5.19 -8.57
C LEU A 58 3.72 -5.22 -8.91
N ASN A 59 4.17 -4.40 -9.87
CA ASN A 59 5.58 -4.32 -10.28
C ASN A 59 6.35 -3.22 -9.54
N CYS A 60 5.70 -2.47 -8.65
CA CYS A 60 6.38 -1.50 -7.81
C CYS A 60 7.47 -2.20 -6.98
N VAL A 61 8.66 -1.60 -6.92
CA VAL A 61 9.81 -2.14 -6.20
C VAL A 61 10.15 -1.29 -4.98
N THR A 62 10.61 -1.94 -3.93
CA THR A 62 11.21 -1.27 -2.76
C THR A 62 12.49 -0.52 -3.14
N ARG A 63 13.01 0.31 -2.23
CA ARG A 63 14.31 0.99 -2.40
C ARG A 63 15.50 0.05 -2.60
N PHE A 64 15.32 -1.24 -2.37
CA PHE A 64 16.34 -2.28 -2.54
C PHE A 64 16.13 -3.11 -3.83
N GLY A 65 15.15 -2.74 -4.66
CA GLY A 65 14.83 -3.45 -5.90
C GLY A 65 13.96 -4.69 -5.75
N GLY A 66 13.55 -5.05 -4.52
CA GLY A 66 12.62 -6.18 -4.29
C GLY A 66 11.18 -5.82 -4.65
N VAL A 67 10.47 -6.75 -5.30
CA VAL A 67 9.04 -6.67 -5.59
C VAL A 67 8.23 -7.41 -4.50
N GLY A 68 6.95 -7.09 -4.35
CA GLY A 68 6.06 -7.71 -3.36
C GLY A 68 5.50 -9.10 -3.74
N LEU A 69 6.13 -9.80 -4.68
CA LEU A 69 5.76 -11.14 -5.19
C LEU A 69 6.85 -12.15 -4.79
#